data_AF-A0A364NEM9-F1
#
_entry.id   AF-A0A364NEM9-F1
#
_cell.length_a   1.000
_cell.length_b   1.000
_cell.length_c   1.000
_cell.angle_alpha   90.00
_cell.angle_beta   90.00
_cell.angle_gamma   90.00
#
_symmetry.space_group_name_H-M   'P 1'
#
loop_
_entity.id
_entity.type
_entity.pdbx_description
1 polymer ?
#
loop_
_entity_poly.entity_id
_entity_poly.type
_entity_poly.pdbx_seq_one_letter_code
_entity_poly.pdbx_strand_id
1 'polypeptide(L)'
;MKPENSIETKEQKIDHVVLQEEEEVSWDGDNDAANPLNWPSSTKWTVITVVIMQAILSPIASTILAIGAKEIADDFHLTSAKLPVFPIAFYILGIGMGPLVLAPCSELYGKRIVYLLSFTSFAVLNLGCGFSPNIGVLTVLRFLSGVAGSVGPTLSSGSVGDVFAVAERGKAQAIVSLGPVFGPVLGGVVGGFVVYHTSGWRWLLWIVSIAAAGVCCLSFCLLKETYAPFILAQKAASLNREHPRTRYYVHDKAPVKDLFARSITRPVRLLFTSPILGFMALYQSL
;
A
#
# COMPACT_ATOMS: atom_id res chain seq x y z
N MET A 1 -43.10 62.29 38.49
CA MET A 1 -42.05 62.35 39.54
C MET A 1 -41.50 60.93 39.67
N LYS A 2 -40.18 60.74 39.48
CA LYS A 2 -39.48 59.44 39.41
C LYS A 2 -39.69 58.57 40.66
N PRO A 3 -39.57 57.24 40.50
CA PRO A 3 -38.54 56.47 41.24
C PRO A 3 -37.75 55.58 40.25
N GLU A 4 -36.41 55.56 40.27
CA GLU A 4 -35.47 54.91 41.21
C GLU A 4 -35.01 53.52 40.75
N ASN A 5 -33.73 53.50 40.38
CA ASN A 5 -32.74 52.43 40.47
C ASN A 5 -33.17 51.07 41.01
N SER A 6 -32.99 50.06 40.16
CA SER A 6 -32.44 48.76 40.56
C SER A 6 -31.56 48.23 39.43
N ILE A 7 -30.37 48.83 39.28
CA ILE A 7 -29.25 48.22 38.58
C ILE A 7 -28.59 47.31 39.62
N GLU A 8 -29.14 46.12 39.81
CA GLU A 8 -28.49 45.05 40.58
C GLU A 8 -27.98 43.99 39.58
N THR A 9 -26.66 43.99 39.46
CA THR A 9 -25.84 42.78 39.56
C THR A 9 -26.15 41.70 38.51
N LYS A 10 -25.73 41.95 37.26
CA LYS A 10 -25.14 40.88 36.46
C LYS A 10 -23.64 40.97 36.59
N GLU A 11 -23.14 40.44 37.70
CA GLU A 11 -21.74 40.05 37.84
C GLU A 11 -21.32 39.26 36.60
N GLN A 12 -20.21 39.71 36.04
CA GLN A 12 -19.41 39.02 35.05
C GLN A 12 -19.17 37.57 35.50
N LYS A 13 -19.96 36.65 34.97
CA LYS A 13 -19.51 35.27 34.79
C LYS A 13 -18.71 35.24 33.49
N ILE A 14 -17.51 35.81 33.54
CA ILE A 14 -16.45 35.42 32.60
C ILE A 14 -16.09 34.02 33.07
N ASP A 15 -16.81 33.02 32.54
CA ASP A 15 -16.29 31.67 32.55
C ASP A 15 -14.90 31.78 31.93
N HIS A 16 -13.87 31.51 32.73
CA HIS A 16 -12.54 31.26 32.24
C HIS A 16 -12.67 30.06 31.29
N VAL A 17 -12.98 30.33 30.03
CA VAL A 17 -12.64 29.45 28.92
C VAL A 17 -11.13 29.40 29.01
N VAL A 18 -10.61 28.38 29.69
CA VAL A 18 -9.20 28.02 29.61
C VAL A 18 -8.98 27.74 28.15
N LEU A 19 -8.49 28.74 27.41
CA LEU A 19 -8.04 28.59 26.04
C LEU A 19 -6.91 27.57 26.15
N GLN A 20 -7.23 26.32 25.87
CA GLN A 20 -6.25 25.26 25.78
C GLN A 20 -5.29 25.73 24.68
N GLU A 21 -4.03 26.00 25.04
CA GLU A 21 -3.05 26.45 24.06
C GLU A 21 -2.98 25.37 22.98
N GLU A 22 -3.36 25.72 21.75
CA GLU A 22 -3.30 24.80 20.62
C GLU A 22 -1.94 25.00 19.94
N GLU A 23 -1.13 23.95 19.90
CA GLU A 23 0.21 24.00 19.32
C GLU A 23 0.29 23.01 18.16
N GLU A 24 0.71 23.50 17.00
CA GLU A 24 0.88 22.67 15.81
C GLU A 24 2.18 21.88 15.91
N VAL A 25 2.08 20.56 15.78
CA VAL A 25 3.25 19.69 15.84
C VAL A 25 3.95 19.66 14.49
N SER A 26 5.16 20.20 14.47
CA SER A 26 6.09 20.13 13.35
C SER A 26 7.36 19.34 13.72
N TRP A 27 8.27 19.23 12.77
CA TRP A 27 9.61 18.70 12.99
C TRP A 27 10.39 19.61 13.94
N ASP A 28 11.27 19.04 14.76
CA ASP A 28 12.05 19.80 15.76
C ASP A 28 13.14 20.68 15.14
N GLY A 29 13.32 20.61 13.82
CA GLY A 29 14.22 21.44 13.02
C GLY A 29 14.48 20.84 11.63
N ASP A 30 15.26 21.54 10.81
CA ASP A 30 15.56 21.13 9.42
C ASP A 30 16.27 19.77 9.33
N ASN A 31 17.00 19.37 10.37
CA ASN A 31 17.77 18.12 10.46
C ASN A 31 17.15 17.08 11.41
N ASP A 32 15.84 17.15 11.67
CA ASP A 32 15.15 16.18 12.53
C ASP A 32 15.34 14.74 11.97
N ALA A 33 15.87 13.84 12.79
CA ALA A 33 16.15 12.45 12.43
C ALA A 33 14.86 11.61 12.25
N ALA A 34 13.73 12.07 12.81
CA ALA A 34 12.42 11.45 12.62
C ALA A 34 11.86 11.73 11.22
N ASN A 35 12.34 12.79 10.54
CA ASN A 35 11.94 13.11 9.18
C ASN A 35 12.59 12.14 8.18
N PRO A 36 11.82 11.36 7.41
CA PRO A 36 12.36 10.42 6.42
C PRO A 36 13.23 11.06 5.34
N LEU A 37 13.05 12.36 5.07
CA LEU A 37 13.90 13.12 4.14
C LEU A 37 15.33 13.29 4.64
N ASN A 38 15.56 13.23 5.96
CA ASN A 38 16.87 13.45 6.59
C ASN A 38 17.63 12.15 6.87
N TRP A 39 17.05 10.99 6.55
CA TRP A 39 17.71 9.71 6.78
C TRP A 39 19.01 9.56 5.98
N PRO A 40 19.99 8.80 6.51
CA PRO A 40 21.19 8.49 5.74
C PRO A 40 20.82 7.66 4.51
N SER A 41 21.53 7.89 3.40
CA SER A 41 21.22 7.26 2.10
C SER A 41 21.14 5.73 2.19
N SER A 42 21.94 5.08 3.04
CA SER A 42 21.88 3.64 3.28
C SER A 42 20.52 3.17 3.79
N THR A 43 19.92 3.91 4.74
CA THR A 43 18.58 3.59 5.28
C THR A 43 17.51 3.82 4.21
N LYS A 44 17.61 4.93 3.47
CA LYS A 44 16.69 5.24 2.36
C LYS A 44 16.67 4.11 1.33
N TRP A 45 17.85 3.72 0.85
CA TRP A 45 17.97 2.65 -0.14
C TRP A 45 17.56 1.30 0.42
N THR A 46 17.84 0.99 1.69
CA THR A 46 17.42 -0.28 2.31
C THR A 46 15.90 -0.41 2.33
N VAL A 47 15.18 0.64 2.79
CA VAL A 47 13.71 0.66 2.79
C VAL A 47 13.17 0.49 1.37
N ILE A 48 13.75 1.20 0.41
CA ILE A 48 13.26 1.21 -0.98
C ILE A 48 13.57 -0.10 -1.70
N THR A 49 14.72 -0.73 -1.46
CA THR A 49 15.04 -2.05 -1.99
C THR A 49 14.04 -3.11 -1.52
N VAL A 50 13.63 -3.07 -0.24
CA VAL A 50 12.61 -3.99 0.28
C VAL A 50 11.25 -3.75 -0.40
N VAL A 51 10.86 -2.49 -0.59
CA VAL A 51 9.64 -2.12 -1.32
C VAL A 51 9.70 -2.59 -2.78
N ILE A 52 10.86 -2.48 -3.43
CA ILE A 52 11.08 -2.97 -4.80
C ILE A 52 10.95 -4.49 -4.86
N MET A 53 11.50 -5.22 -3.89
CA MET A 53 11.35 -6.68 -3.82
C MET A 53 9.86 -7.08 -3.74
N GLN A 54 9.05 -6.37 -2.95
CA GLN A 54 7.60 -6.59 -2.92
C GLN A 54 6.94 -6.26 -4.27
N ALA A 55 7.34 -5.14 -4.90
CA ALA A 55 6.83 -4.70 -6.19
C ALA A 55 7.19 -5.64 -7.35
N ILE A 56 8.30 -6.37 -7.26
CA ILE A 56 8.72 -7.40 -8.23
C ILE A 56 7.95 -8.71 -8.02
N LEU A 57 7.72 -9.12 -6.77
CA LEU A 57 7.14 -10.43 -6.50
C LEU A 57 5.66 -10.53 -6.92
N SER A 58 4.92 -9.43 -6.84
CA SER A 58 3.52 -9.35 -7.26
C SER A 58 3.32 -9.70 -8.76
N PRO A 59 4.03 -9.08 -9.71
CA PRO A 59 3.95 -9.47 -11.11
C PRO A 59 4.54 -10.87 -11.40
N ILE A 60 5.59 -11.30 -10.68
CA ILE A 60 6.09 -12.70 -10.77
C ILE A 60 4.96 -13.70 -10.52
N ALA A 61 4.16 -13.48 -9.46
CA ALA A 61 3.05 -14.35 -9.10
C ALA A 61 1.91 -14.37 -10.13
N SER A 62 1.78 -13.32 -10.95
CA SER A 62 0.87 -13.33 -12.09
C SER A 62 1.37 -14.30 -13.16
N THR A 63 2.59 -14.07 -13.63
CA THR A 63 3.16 -14.75 -14.79
C THR A 63 3.46 -16.22 -14.52
N ILE A 64 3.91 -16.56 -13.31
CA ILE A 64 4.33 -17.93 -13.00
C ILE A 64 3.18 -18.94 -13.15
N LEU A 65 1.96 -18.58 -12.76
CA LEU A 65 0.80 -19.48 -12.88
C LEU A 65 0.35 -19.63 -14.34
N ALA A 66 0.59 -18.62 -15.18
CA ALA A 66 0.27 -18.71 -16.60
C ALA A 66 1.05 -19.84 -17.30
N ILE A 67 2.28 -20.11 -16.86
CA ILE A 67 3.09 -21.23 -17.37
C ILE A 67 2.45 -22.58 -17.01
N GLY A 68 1.88 -22.71 -15.81
CA GLY A 68 1.22 -23.92 -15.32
C GLY A 68 -0.24 -24.08 -15.75
N ALA A 69 -0.80 -23.19 -16.60
CA ALA A 69 -2.22 -23.18 -16.92
C ALA A 69 -2.72 -24.51 -17.53
N LYS A 70 -1.88 -25.17 -18.34
CA LYS A 70 -2.22 -26.48 -18.92
C LYS A 70 -2.32 -27.56 -17.85
N GLU A 71 -1.35 -27.63 -16.94
CA GLU A 71 -1.37 -28.60 -15.83
C GLU A 71 -2.56 -28.39 -14.90
N ILE A 72 -2.98 -27.14 -14.67
CA ILE A 72 -4.19 -26.82 -13.89
C ILE A 72 -5.44 -27.39 -14.60
N ALA A 73 -5.48 -27.30 -15.93
CA ALA A 73 -6.58 -27.85 -16.73
C ALA A 73 -6.67 -29.37 -16.58
N ASP A 74 -5.52 -30.03 -16.65
CA ASP A 74 -5.41 -31.49 -16.58
C ASP A 74 -5.73 -32.00 -15.15
N ASP A 75 -5.19 -31.35 -14.11
CA ASP A 75 -5.36 -31.70 -12.70
C ASP A 75 -6.80 -31.50 -12.19
N PHE A 76 -7.49 -30.46 -12.67
CA PHE A 76 -8.91 -30.23 -12.34
C PHE A 76 -9.89 -30.85 -13.34
N HIS A 77 -9.39 -31.65 -14.30
CA HIS A 77 -10.20 -32.31 -15.34
C HIS A 77 -11.16 -31.35 -16.07
N LEU A 78 -10.66 -30.16 -16.42
CA LEU A 78 -11.48 -29.09 -16.98
C LEU A 78 -11.79 -29.37 -18.45
N THR A 79 -13.08 -29.41 -18.79
CA THR A 79 -13.55 -29.65 -20.17
C THR A 79 -13.40 -28.43 -21.08
N SER A 80 -13.30 -27.23 -20.50
CA SER A 80 -13.21 -25.96 -21.22
C SER A 80 -11.80 -25.39 -21.16
N ALA A 81 -11.24 -25.11 -22.33
CA ALA A 81 -9.92 -24.49 -22.47
C ALA A 81 -9.82 -23.07 -21.86
N LYS A 82 -10.95 -22.42 -21.53
CA LYS A 82 -10.99 -21.05 -20.99
C LYS A 82 -10.92 -20.99 -19.47
N LEU A 83 -11.36 -22.04 -18.78
CA LEU A 83 -11.43 -22.06 -17.31
C LEU A 83 -10.07 -21.90 -16.60
N PRO A 84 -8.95 -22.47 -17.10
CA PRO A 84 -7.64 -22.32 -16.47
C PRO A 84 -7.11 -20.87 -16.46
N VAL A 85 -7.65 -19.99 -17.30
CA VAL A 85 -7.23 -18.58 -17.39
C VAL A 85 -7.89 -17.73 -16.30
N PHE A 86 -9.03 -18.17 -15.74
CA PHE A 86 -9.78 -17.38 -14.75
C PHE A 86 -8.97 -17.00 -13.51
N PRO A 87 -8.21 -17.90 -12.86
CA PRO A 87 -7.41 -17.50 -11.70
C PRO A 87 -6.36 -16.42 -12.02
N ILE A 88 -5.83 -16.42 -13.24
CA ILE A 88 -4.85 -15.41 -13.70
C ILE A 88 -5.56 -14.07 -13.92
N ALA A 89 -6.70 -14.08 -14.62
CA ALA A 89 -7.49 -12.88 -14.87
C ALA A 89 -8.00 -12.23 -13.57
N PHE A 90 -8.50 -13.04 -12.64
CA PHE A 90 -8.98 -12.56 -11.34
C PHE A 90 -7.83 -12.04 -10.46
N TYR A 91 -6.63 -12.60 -10.56
CA TYR A 91 -5.45 -12.02 -9.91
C TYR A 91 -5.15 -10.61 -10.41
N ILE A 92 -5.15 -10.41 -11.73
CA ILE A 92 -4.91 -9.10 -12.35
C ILE A 92 -6.02 -8.11 -11.98
N LEU A 93 -7.29 -8.55 -11.98
CA LEU A 93 -8.41 -7.76 -11.46
C LEU A 93 -8.19 -7.35 -10.00
N GLY A 94 -7.72 -8.28 -9.16
CA GLY A 94 -7.34 -8.00 -7.78
C GLY A 94 -6.26 -6.93 -7.67
N ILE A 95 -5.21 -7.01 -8.48
CA ILE A 95 -4.15 -5.98 -8.54
C ILE A 95 -4.71 -4.62 -8.94
N GLY A 96 -5.66 -4.57 -9.88
CA GLY A 96 -6.30 -3.32 -10.30
C GLY A 96 -7.22 -2.72 -9.24
N MET A 97 -7.92 -3.55 -8.46
CA MET A 97 -8.86 -3.10 -7.43
C MET A 97 -8.19 -2.80 -6.08
N GLY A 98 -7.10 -3.50 -5.73
CA GLY A 98 -6.40 -3.33 -4.46
C GLY A 98 -5.98 -1.90 -4.11
N PRO A 99 -5.44 -1.09 -5.05
CA PRO A 99 -5.05 0.30 -4.79
C PRO A 99 -6.18 1.17 -4.26
N LEU A 100 -7.44 0.89 -4.64
CA LEU A 100 -8.61 1.68 -4.23
C LEU A 100 -8.84 1.65 -2.72
N VAL A 101 -8.39 0.58 -2.05
CA VAL A 101 -8.50 0.40 -0.59
C VAL A 101 -7.14 0.58 0.07
N LEU A 102 -6.07 0.02 -0.51
CA LEU A 102 -4.75 0.00 0.13
C LEU A 102 -4.08 1.37 0.15
N ALA A 103 -4.29 2.21 -0.87
CA ALA A 103 -3.75 3.58 -0.89
C ALA A 103 -4.30 4.44 0.27
N PRO A 104 -5.64 4.61 0.44
CA PRO A 104 -6.17 5.41 1.55
C PRO A 104 -5.87 4.77 2.91
N CYS A 105 -5.88 3.44 3.01
CA CYS A 105 -5.47 2.75 4.24
C CYS A 105 -4.03 3.10 4.66
N SER A 106 -3.12 3.27 3.68
CA SER A 106 -1.71 3.60 3.98
C SER A 106 -1.54 5.01 4.54
N GLU A 107 -2.41 5.95 4.17
CA GLU A 107 -2.42 7.31 4.69
C GLU A 107 -3.06 7.38 6.09
N LEU A 108 -4.02 6.51 6.37
CA LEU A 108 -4.73 6.45 7.66
C LEU A 108 -3.95 5.72 8.74
N TYR A 109 -3.43 4.54 8.42
CA TYR A 109 -2.83 3.61 9.38
C TYR A 109 -1.30 3.55 9.30
N GLY A 110 -0.69 4.31 8.39
CA GLY A 110 0.75 4.28 8.12
C GLY A 110 1.11 3.26 7.04
N LYS A 111 2.12 3.60 6.22
CA LYS A 111 2.54 2.78 5.08
C LYS A 111 3.17 1.47 5.55
N ARG A 112 3.96 1.50 6.63
CA ARG A 112 4.67 0.31 7.13
C ARG A 112 3.69 -0.82 7.49
N ILE A 113 2.65 -0.49 8.25
CA ILE A 113 1.67 -1.47 8.70
C ILE A 113 0.91 -2.05 7.51
N VAL A 114 0.51 -1.21 6.56
CA VAL A 114 -0.22 -1.65 5.36
C VAL A 114 0.66 -2.54 4.47
N TYR A 115 1.95 -2.23 4.30
CA TYR A 115 2.89 -3.12 3.61
C TYR A 115 2.97 -4.49 4.30
N LEU A 116 3.18 -4.51 5.62
CA LEU A 116 3.34 -5.77 6.36
C LEU A 116 2.08 -6.63 6.31
N LEU A 117 0.91 -6.08 6.64
CA LEU A 117 -0.34 -6.84 6.68
C LEU A 117 -0.75 -7.34 5.30
N SER A 118 -0.65 -6.49 4.28
CA SER A 118 -1.03 -6.85 2.91
C SER A 118 -0.07 -7.89 2.34
N PHE A 119 1.24 -7.72 2.53
CA PHE A 119 2.22 -8.66 1.98
C PHE A 119 2.27 -9.99 2.75
N THR A 120 1.99 -9.99 4.05
CA THR A 120 1.76 -11.23 4.83
C THR A 120 0.54 -11.96 4.29
N SER A 121 -0.57 -11.24 4.07
CA SER A 121 -1.79 -11.80 3.50
C SER A 121 -1.53 -12.37 2.10
N PHE A 122 -0.75 -11.67 1.28
CA PHE A 122 -0.30 -12.16 -0.03
C PHE A 122 0.45 -13.50 0.08
N ALA A 123 1.40 -13.64 1.01
CA ALA A 123 2.12 -14.89 1.22
C ALA A 123 1.17 -16.03 1.62
N VAL A 124 0.32 -15.81 2.63
CA VAL A 124 -0.63 -16.82 3.13
C VAL A 124 -1.66 -17.23 2.07
N LEU A 125 -2.19 -16.27 1.31
CA LEU A 125 -3.16 -16.55 0.26
C LEU A 125 -2.52 -17.32 -0.90
N ASN A 126 -1.28 -17.02 -1.29
CA ASN A 126 -0.56 -17.82 -2.30
C ASN A 126 -0.26 -19.23 -1.80
N LEU A 127 0.09 -19.40 -0.52
CA LEU A 127 0.23 -20.72 0.08
C LEU A 127 -1.09 -21.51 -0.03
N GLY A 128 -2.21 -20.88 0.35
CA GLY A 128 -3.54 -21.45 0.25
C GLY A 128 -3.95 -21.81 -1.18
N CYS A 129 -3.54 -21.02 -2.19
CA CYS A 129 -3.79 -21.34 -3.60
C CYS A 129 -3.20 -22.70 -3.99
N GLY A 130 -2.02 -23.05 -3.47
CA GLY A 130 -1.39 -24.35 -3.74
C GLY A 130 -2.15 -25.54 -3.13
N PHE A 131 -2.98 -25.32 -2.11
CA PHE A 131 -3.84 -26.34 -1.51
C PHE A 131 -5.28 -26.29 -2.04
N SER A 132 -5.55 -25.52 -3.10
CA SER A 132 -6.90 -25.41 -3.64
C SER A 132 -7.40 -26.75 -4.23
N PRO A 133 -8.62 -27.18 -3.89
CA PRO A 133 -9.18 -28.45 -4.37
C PRO A 133 -9.91 -28.31 -5.71
N ASN A 134 -10.23 -27.09 -6.14
CA ASN A 134 -10.92 -26.83 -7.41
C ASN A 134 -10.60 -25.43 -7.96
N ILE A 135 -10.95 -25.23 -9.22
CA ILE A 135 -10.69 -23.98 -9.95
C ILE A 135 -11.41 -22.76 -9.35
N GLY A 136 -12.59 -22.94 -8.75
CA GLY A 136 -13.35 -21.85 -8.14
C GLY A 136 -12.66 -21.29 -6.90
N VAL A 137 -12.23 -22.18 -5.99
CA VAL A 137 -11.44 -21.81 -4.80
C VAL A 137 -10.12 -21.16 -5.22
N LEU A 138 -9.43 -21.74 -6.21
CA LEU A 138 -8.21 -21.15 -6.76
C LEU A 138 -8.46 -19.73 -7.28
N THR A 139 -9.55 -19.51 -8.02
CA THR A 139 -9.90 -18.20 -8.59
C THR A 139 -10.16 -17.16 -7.51
N VAL A 140 -10.93 -17.49 -6.47
CA VAL A 140 -11.21 -16.57 -5.35
C VAL A 140 -9.94 -16.25 -4.58
N LEU A 141 -9.15 -17.26 -4.23
CA LEU A 141 -7.88 -17.04 -3.51
C LEU A 141 -6.91 -16.19 -4.33
N ARG A 142 -6.90 -16.36 -5.65
CA ARG A 142 -6.08 -15.56 -6.57
C ARG A 142 -6.59 -14.12 -6.68
N PHE A 143 -7.89 -13.88 -6.69
CA PHE A 143 -8.42 -12.52 -6.57
C PHE A 143 -7.94 -11.83 -5.29
N LEU A 144 -8.10 -12.49 -4.14
CA LEU A 144 -7.69 -11.96 -2.85
C LEU A 144 -6.17 -11.76 -2.76
N SER A 145 -5.39 -12.70 -3.30
CA SER A 145 -3.93 -12.54 -3.34
C SER A 145 -3.52 -11.41 -4.28
N GLY A 146 -4.23 -11.17 -5.38
CA GLY A 146 -4.00 -10.02 -6.26
C GLY A 146 -4.23 -8.69 -5.53
N VAL A 147 -5.32 -8.58 -4.78
CA VAL A 147 -5.63 -7.41 -3.94
C VAL A 147 -4.51 -7.17 -2.93
N ALA A 148 -4.11 -8.21 -2.19
CA ALA A 148 -3.07 -8.12 -1.16
C ALA A 148 -1.68 -7.82 -1.76
N GLY A 149 -1.38 -8.40 -2.93
CA GLY A 149 -0.12 -8.25 -3.65
C GLY A 149 0.03 -6.91 -4.37
N SER A 150 -1.04 -6.12 -4.50
CA SER A 150 -0.97 -4.81 -5.18
C SER A 150 -0.23 -3.75 -4.35
N VAL A 151 -0.03 -3.99 -3.05
CA VAL A 151 0.56 -3.03 -2.10
C VAL A 151 1.93 -2.53 -2.52
N GLY A 152 2.80 -3.43 -3.00
CA GLY A 152 4.17 -3.15 -3.44
C GLY A 152 4.20 -2.10 -4.54
N PRO A 153 3.63 -2.40 -5.72
CA PRO A 153 3.58 -1.47 -6.84
C PRO A 153 2.79 -0.18 -6.55
N THR A 154 1.74 -0.25 -5.74
CA THR A 154 0.87 0.91 -5.46
C THR A 154 1.56 1.97 -4.61
N LEU A 155 2.21 1.53 -3.53
CA LEU A 155 2.75 2.43 -2.52
C LEU A 155 4.21 2.80 -2.77
N SER A 156 4.91 2.09 -3.67
CA SER A 156 6.34 2.28 -3.92
C SER A 156 6.68 3.70 -4.35
N SER A 157 5.91 4.25 -5.30
CA SER A 157 6.11 5.62 -5.76
C SER A 157 5.83 6.66 -4.66
N GLY A 158 4.84 6.39 -3.81
CA GLY A 158 4.57 7.23 -2.63
C GLY A 158 5.71 7.18 -1.62
N SER A 159 6.27 6.00 -1.36
CA SER A 159 7.38 5.81 -0.42
C SER A 159 8.68 6.48 -0.91
N VAL A 160 8.94 6.45 -2.22
CA VAL A 160 10.03 7.23 -2.82
C VAL A 160 9.81 8.73 -2.62
N GLY A 161 8.58 9.19 -2.78
CA GLY A 161 8.20 10.60 -2.56
C GLY A 161 8.44 11.05 -1.12
N ASP A 162 8.18 10.19 -0.15
CA ASP A 162 8.37 10.49 1.27
C ASP A 162 9.85 10.60 1.68
N VAL A 163 10.73 9.81 1.06
CA VAL A 163 12.09 9.58 1.56
C VAL A 163 13.16 10.33 0.76
N PHE A 164 12.92 10.59 -0.53
CA PHE A 164 13.87 11.30 -1.39
C PHE A 164 13.46 12.75 -1.62
N ALA A 165 14.46 13.63 -1.74
CA ALA A 165 14.27 15.02 -2.16
C ALA A 165 13.91 15.08 -3.65
N VAL A 166 13.22 16.15 -4.07
CA VAL A 166 12.69 16.32 -5.44
C VAL A 166 13.75 16.08 -6.52
N ALA A 167 14.99 16.53 -6.31
CA ALA A 167 16.09 16.36 -7.26
C ALA A 167 16.52 14.89 -7.47
N GLU A 168 16.35 14.03 -6.47
CA GLU A 168 16.77 12.62 -6.51
C GLU A 168 15.62 11.65 -6.79
N ARG A 169 14.37 12.09 -6.55
CA ARG A 169 13.15 11.28 -6.73
C ARG A 169 13.08 10.64 -8.12
N GLY A 170 13.49 11.34 -9.17
CA GLY A 170 13.44 10.81 -10.54
C GLY A 170 14.30 9.55 -10.72
N LYS A 171 15.53 9.55 -10.16
CA LYS A 171 16.43 8.39 -10.24
C LYS A 171 15.88 7.21 -9.43
N ALA A 172 15.38 7.46 -8.23
CA ALA A 172 14.79 6.43 -7.39
C ALA A 172 13.52 5.84 -8.03
N GLN A 173 12.64 6.66 -8.60
CA GLN A 173 11.47 6.19 -9.36
C GLN A 173 11.87 5.33 -10.55
N ALA A 174 12.90 5.71 -11.31
CA ALA A 174 13.36 4.92 -12.45
C ALA A 174 13.78 3.50 -12.04
N ILE A 175 14.46 3.37 -10.90
CA ILE A 175 14.87 2.05 -10.36
C ILE A 175 13.64 1.27 -9.86
N VAL A 176 12.68 1.93 -9.22
CA VAL A 176 11.42 1.29 -8.80
C VAL A 176 10.63 0.76 -10.00
N SER A 177 10.59 1.51 -11.10
CA SER A 177 9.90 1.11 -12.34
C SER A 177 10.51 -0.11 -13.02
N LEU A 178 11.77 -0.46 -12.73
CA LEU A 178 12.33 -1.72 -13.20
C LEU A 178 11.60 -2.92 -12.61
N GLY A 179 11.03 -2.80 -11.40
CA GLY A 179 10.40 -3.92 -10.71
C GLY A 179 9.26 -4.58 -11.52
N PRO A 180 8.23 -3.82 -11.91
CA PRO A 180 7.13 -4.32 -12.74
C PRO A 180 7.57 -4.88 -14.10
N VAL A 181 8.65 -4.35 -14.69
CA VAL A 181 9.18 -4.81 -15.98
C VAL A 181 9.94 -6.14 -15.83
N PHE A 182 10.76 -6.27 -14.78
CA PHE A 182 11.53 -7.47 -14.52
C PHE A 182 10.69 -8.63 -14.00
N GLY A 183 9.58 -8.34 -13.31
CA GLY A 183 8.73 -9.35 -12.70
C GLY A 183 8.28 -10.46 -13.66
N PRO A 184 7.62 -10.15 -14.80
CA PRO A 184 7.17 -11.16 -15.75
C PRO A 184 8.31 -11.99 -16.36
N VAL A 185 9.46 -11.37 -16.63
CA VAL A 185 10.63 -12.07 -17.17
C VAL A 185 11.13 -13.12 -16.19
N LEU A 186 11.34 -12.73 -14.92
CA LEU A 186 11.75 -13.67 -13.87
C LEU A 186 10.67 -14.73 -13.60
N GLY A 187 9.40 -14.34 -13.60
CA GLY A 187 8.27 -15.25 -13.41
C GLY A 187 8.20 -16.33 -14.50
N GLY A 188 8.46 -15.96 -15.76
CA GLY A 188 8.52 -16.92 -16.87
C GLY A 188 9.69 -17.90 -16.74
N VAL A 189 10.89 -17.40 -16.43
CA VAL A 189 12.09 -18.24 -16.28
C VAL A 189 11.95 -19.20 -15.10
N VAL A 190 11.58 -18.69 -13.92
CA VAL A 190 11.40 -19.51 -12.71
C VAL A 190 10.24 -20.49 -12.91
N GLY A 191 9.12 -20.03 -13.48
CA GLY A 191 7.96 -20.88 -13.74
C GLY A 191 8.27 -22.03 -14.68
N GLY A 192 8.97 -21.76 -15.79
CA GLY A 192 9.39 -22.79 -16.74
C GLY A 192 10.33 -23.82 -16.11
N PHE A 193 11.30 -23.37 -15.32
CA PHE A 193 12.22 -24.28 -14.61
C PHE A 193 11.49 -25.17 -13.60
N VAL A 194 10.56 -24.60 -12.83
CA VAL A 194 9.80 -25.33 -11.81
C VAL A 194 8.88 -26.38 -12.44
N VAL A 195 8.14 -26.00 -13.49
CA VAL A 195 7.28 -26.91 -14.26
C VAL A 195 8.10 -28.04 -14.91
N TYR A 196 9.29 -27.74 -15.40
CA TYR A 196 10.15 -28.75 -16.04
C TYR A 196 10.67 -29.80 -15.04
N HIS A 197 11.08 -29.37 -13.84
CA HIS A 197 11.70 -30.26 -12.84
C HIS A 197 10.75 -30.81 -11.79
N THR A 198 9.55 -30.24 -11.66
CA THR A 198 8.59 -30.62 -10.63
C THR A 198 7.29 -31.06 -11.26
N SER A 199 6.71 -32.15 -10.76
CA SER A 199 5.51 -32.76 -11.35
C SER A 199 4.19 -32.04 -11.01
N GLY A 200 4.18 -30.73 -10.71
CA GLY A 200 2.91 -30.07 -10.45
C GLY A 200 2.94 -28.55 -10.27
N TRP A 201 1.99 -27.90 -10.96
CA TRP A 201 1.66 -26.47 -10.90
C TRP A 201 1.53 -25.86 -9.49
N ARG A 202 1.21 -26.66 -8.47
CA ARG A 202 1.11 -26.22 -7.07
C ARG A 202 2.43 -25.65 -6.54
N TRP A 203 3.56 -26.19 -6.98
CA TRP A 203 4.89 -25.72 -6.58
C TRP A 203 5.20 -24.31 -7.07
N LEU A 204 4.59 -23.88 -8.18
CA LEU A 204 4.71 -22.51 -8.68
C LEU A 204 4.23 -21.50 -7.63
N LEU A 205 3.13 -21.82 -6.93
CA LEU A 205 2.54 -20.97 -5.90
C LEU A 205 3.28 -21.08 -4.57
N TRP A 206 3.79 -22.27 -4.21
CA TRP A 206 4.58 -22.45 -3.00
C TRP A 206 5.91 -21.70 -3.06
N ILE A 207 6.59 -21.69 -4.20
CA ILE A 207 7.85 -20.94 -4.36
C ILE A 207 7.61 -19.44 -4.23
N VAL A 208 6.53 -18.91 -4.84
CA VAL A 208 6.11 -17.52 -4.64
C VAL A 208 5.84 -17.26 -3.16
N SER A 209 5.13 -18.16 -2.48
CA SER A 209 4.84 -18.02 -1.05
C SER A 209 6.09 -18.01 -0.18
N ILE A 210 7.09 -18.84 -0.49
CA ILE A 210 8.37 -18.89 0.25
C ILE A 210 9.14 -17.60 0.04
N ALA A 211 9.24 -17.13 -1.21
CA ALA A 211 9.86 -15.85 -1.52
C ALA A 211 9.12 -14.68 -0.85
N ALA A 212 7.78 -14.72 -0.82
CA ALA A 212 6.95 -13.71 -0.18
C ALA A 212 7.15 -13.69 1.33
N ALA A 213 7.24 -14.87 1.96
CA ALA A 213 7.54 -14.99 3.38
C ALA A 213 8.93 -14.43 3.71
N GLY A 214 9.94 -14.72 2.88
CA GLY A 214 11.30 -14.16 3.04
C GLY A 214 11.31 -12.63 2.96
N VAL A 215 10.65 -12.07 1.94
CA VAL A 215 10.51 -10.61 1.79
C VAL A 215 9.65 -10.01 2.91
N CYS A 216 8.66 -10.74 3.43
CA CYS A 216 7.86 -10.31 4.58
C CYS A 216 8.73 -10.22 5.85
N CYS A 217 9.59 -11.20 6.11
CA CYS A 217 10.55 -11.16 7.21
C CYS A 217 11.52 -9.96 7.07
N LEU A 218 12.05 -9.73 5.87
CA LEU A 218 12.89 -8.56 5.59
C LEU A 218 12.12 -7.25 5.81
N SER A 219 10.86 -7.20 5.39
CA SER A 219 9.99 -6.04 5.59
C SER A 219 9.72 -5.78 7.06
N PHE A 220 9.51 -6.82 7.86
CA PHE A 220 9.30 -6.66 9.29
C PHE A 220 10.51 -6.03 9.98
N CYS A 221 11.71 -6.49 9.62
CA CYS A 221 12.97 -6.04 10.22
C CYS A 221 13.46 -4.68 9.69
N LEU A 222 13.32 -4.41 8.39
CA LEU A 222 14.00 -3.30 7.73
C LEU A 222 13.09 -2.13 7.36
N LEU A 223 11.77 -2.37 7.21
CA LEU A 223 10.85 -1.34 6.78
C LEU A 223 10.56 -0.38 7.94
N LYS A 224 10.78 0.91 7.70
CA LYS A 224 10.45 2.00 8.62
C LYS A 224 9.22 2.74 8.09
N GLU A 225 8.51 3.42 8.99
CA GLU A 225 7.38 4.26 8.58
C GLU A 225 7.92 5.48 7.83
N THR A 226 7.45 5.69 6.60
CA THR A 226 7.89 6.79 5.74
C THR A 226 6.88 7.93 5.68
N TYR A 227 5.63 7.70 6.10
CA TYR A 227 4.58 8.69 5.91
C TYR A 227 4.65 9.79 6.98
N ALA A 228 5.21 10.95 6.61
CA ALA A 228 5.40 12.12 7.46
C ALA A 228 4.17 12.54 8.29
N PRO A 229 2.96 12.69 7.71
CA PRO A 229 1.78 13.09 8.48
C PRO A 229 1.40 12.09 9.58
N PHE A 230 1.65 10.79 9.36
CA PHE A 230 1.41 9.77 10.37
C PHE A 230 2.46 9.82 11.49
N ILE A 231 3.73 10.04 11.16
CA ILE A 231 4.81 10.20 12.15
C ILE A 231 4.52 11.40 13.05
N LEU A 232 4.18 12.56 12.47
CA LEU A 232 3.81 13.75 13.22
C LEU A 232 2.55 13.54 14.07
N ALA A 233 1.57 12.79 13.56
CA ALA A 233 0.37 12.47 14.33
C ALA A 233 0.66 11.58 15.53
N GLN A 234 1.61 10.65 15.40
CA GLN A 234 2.07 9.83 16.51
C GLN A 234 2.82 10.67 17.55
N LYS A 235 3.66 11.61 17.10
CA LYS A 235 4.35 12.58 17.97
C LYS A 235 3.34 13.45 18.73
N ALA A 236 2.35 14.02 18.04
CA ALA A 236 1.28 14.80 18.66
C ALA A 236 0.48 13.99 19.69
N ALA A 237 0.20 12.71 19.41
CA ALA A 237 -0.48 11.84 20.37
C ALA A 237 0.36 11.56 21.63
N SER A 238 1.69 11.50 21.53
CA SER A 238 2.59 11.40 22.70
C SER A 238 2.57 12.69 23.51
N LEU A 239 2.76 13.84 22.84
CA LEU A 239 2.79 15.15 23.50
C LEU A 239 1.47 15.46 24.20
N ASN A 240 0.32 15.12 23.62
CA ASN A 240 -0.98 15.27 24.28
C ASN A 240 -1.12 14.41 25.55
N ARG A 241 -0.42 13.27 25.64
CA ARG A 241 -0.41 12.45 26.86
C ARG A 241 0.50 13.03 27.94
N GLU A 242 1.61 13.64 27.53
CA GLU A 242 2.61 14.21 28.44
C GLU A 242 2.20 15.60 28.95
N HIS A 243 1.52 16.39 28.12
CA HIS A 243 1.13 17.78 28.40
C HIS A 243 -0.39 17.98 28.28
N PRO A 244 -1.18 17.61 29.30
CA PRO A 244 -2.65 17.68 29.24
C PRO A 244 -3.22 19.11 29.15
N ARG A 245 -2.39 20.14 29.35
CA ARG A 245 -2.80 21.56 29.30
C ARG A 245 -2.74 22.17 27.90
N THR A 246 -1.99 21.57 26.98
CA THR A 246 -1.75 22.07 25.63
C THR A 246 -2.25 21.03 24.65
N ARG A 247 -3.03 21.45 23.65
CA ARG A 247 -3.58 20.55 22.63
C ARG A 247 -2.67 20.56 21.41
N TYR A 248 -1.93 19.48 21.26
CA TYR A 248 -1.07 19.24 20.11
C TYR A 248 -1.87 18.66 18.95
N TYR A 249 -1.85 19.31 17.79
CA TYR A 249 -2.54 18.82 16.59
C TYR A 249 -1.64 18.86 15.35
N VAL A 250 -1.99 18.08 14.33
CA VAL A 250 -1.31 18.06 13.02
C VAL A 250 -2.26 18.66 12.00
N HIS A 251 -1.75 19.54 11.14
CA HIS A 251 -2.56 20.18 10.12
C HIS A 251 -3.18 19.16 9.15
N ASP A 252 -4.48 19.36 8.89
CA ASP A 252 -5.28 18.78 7.80
C ASP A 252 -5.22 17.25 7.64
N LYS A 253 -5.73 16.51 8.63
CA LYS A 253 -6.20 15.14 8.38
C LYS A 253 -7.55 15.20 7.66
N ALA A 254 -7.53 15.06 6.34
CA ALA A 254 -8.76 14.89 5.57
C ALA A 254 -9.60 13.76 6.19
N PRO A 255 -10.93 13.93 6.35
CA PRO A 255 -11.76 12.93 6.99
C PRO A 255 -11.72 11.62 6.18
N VAL A 256 -11.85 10.48 6.87
CA VAL A 256 -11.76 9.13 6.27
C VAL A 256 -12.62 9.01 5.01
N LYS A 257 -13.85 9.54 5.05
CA LYS A 257 -14.77 9.53 3.92
C LYS A 257 -14.21 10.25 2.70
N ASP A 258 -13.53 11.38 2.91
CA ASP A 258 -12.94 12.16 1.83
C ASP A 258 -11.71 11.49 1.26
N LEU A 259 -10.91 10.80 2.07
CA LEU A 259 -9.76 10.04 1.59
C LEU A 259 -10.21 8.90 0.67
N PHE A 260 -11.17 8.07 1.11
CA PHE A 260 -11.73 7.01 0.27
C PHE A 260 -12.45 7.56 -0.97
N ALA A 261 -13.24 8.62 -0.82
CA ALA A 261 -13.89 9.27 -1.94
C ALA A 261 -12.87 9.77 -2.96
N ARG A 262 -11.79 10.42 -2.52
CA ARG A 262 -10.71 10.90 -3.40
C ARG A 262 -9.98 9.74 -4.08
N SER A 263 -9.66 8.66 -3.37
CA SER A 263 -8.97 7.48 -3.93
C SER A 263 -9.77 6.79 -5.03
N ILE A 264 -11.11 6.79 -4.95
CA ILE A 264 -11.97 6.20 -5.97
C ILE A 264 -12.31 7.20 -7.09
N THR A 265 -12.66 8.43 -6.74
CA THR A 265 -13.17 9.41 -7.72
C THR A 265 -12.06 10.05 -8.54
N ARG A 266 -10.85 10.25 -7.99
CA ARG A 266 -9.74 10.87 -8.76
C ARG A 266 -9.33 10.03 -9.97
N PRO A 267 -9.02 8.73 -9.85
CA PRO A 267 -8.61 7.93 -11.00
C PRO A 267 -9.70 7.86 -12.08
N VAL A 268 -10.96 7.65 -11.68
CA VAL A 268 -12.10 7.58 -12.62
C VAL A 268 -12.30 8.92 -13.32
N ARG A 269 -12.30 10.04 -12.57
CA ARG A 269 -12.40 11.37 -13.18
C ARG A 269 -11.25 11.60 -14.14
N LEU A 270 -10.01 11.39 -13.71
CA LEU A 270 -8.81 11.58 -14.53
C LEU A 270 -8.83 10.75 -15.82
N LEU A 271 -9.32 9.51 -15.77
CA LEU A 271 -9.42 8.64 -16.94
C LEU A 271 -10.32 9.23 -18.03
N PHE A 272 -11.44 9.85 -17.65
CA PHE A 272 -12.41 10.42 -18.60
C PHE A 272 -12.20 11.91 -18.90
N THR A 273 -11.59 12.67 -17.99
CA THR A 273 -11.37 14.11 -18.19
C THR A 273 -10.02 14.44 -18.80
N SER A 274 -9.00 13.59 -18.63
CA SER A 274 -7.65 13.85 -19.14
C SER A 274 -7.35 12.93 -20.33
N PRO A 275 -7.43 13.41 -21.58
CA PRO A 275 -7.30 12.57 -22.78
C PRO A 275 -5.96 11.84 -22.84
N ILE A 276 -4.87 12.47 -22.36
CA ILE A 276 -3.54 11.86 -22.29
C ILE A 276 -3.54 10.60 -21.43
N LEU A 277 -4.16 10.64 -20.25
CA LEU A 277 -4.25 9.49 -19.35
C LEU A 277 -5.15 8.40 -19.93
N GLY A 278 -6.25 8.79 -20.58
CA GLY A 278 -7.12 7.86 -21.30
C GLY A 278 -6.38 7.11 -22.42
N PHE A 279 -5.62 7.81 -23.26
CA PHE A 279 -4.82 7.18 -24.32
C PHE A 279 -3.70 6.30 -23.76
N MET A 280 -3.01 6.72 -22.71
CA MET A 280 -1.96 5.91 -22.08
C MET A 280 -2.53 4.65 -21.44
N ALA A 281 -3.68 4.73 -20.77
CA ALA A 281 -4.35 3.56 -20.21
C ALA A 281 -4.80 2.58 -21.31
N LEU A 282 -5.35 3.10 -22.41
CA LEU A 282 -5.76 2.29 -23.56
C LEU A 282 -4.55 1.62 -24.23
N TYR A 283 -3.45 2.35 -24.41
CA TYR A 283 -2.20 1.82 -24.93
C TYR A 283 -1.61 0.72 -24.04
N GLN A 284 -1.58 0.91 -22.72
CA GLN A 284 -1.07 -0.09 -21.77
C GLN A 284 -1.99 -1.32 -21.61
N SER A 285 -3.27 -1.20 -21.99
CA SER A 285 -4.23 -2.30 -21.95
C SER A 285 -4.19 -3.21 -23.17
N LEU A 286 -3.57 -2.75 -24.26
CA LEU A 286 -3.50 -3.45 -25.55
C LEU A 286 -2.27 -4.36 -25.62
#